data_AF-A0A4Q9LQ67-F1
#
_entry.id   AF-A0A4Q9LQ67-F1
#
_cell.length_a   1.000
_cell.length_b   1.000
_cell.length_c   1.000
_cell.angle_alpha   90.00
_cell.angle_beta   90.00
_cell.angle_gamma   90.00
#
_symmetry.space_group_name_H-M   'P 1'
#
loop_
_entity.id
_entity.type
_entity.pdbx_description
1 polymer ?
#
loop_
_entity_poly.entity_id
_entity_poly.type
_entity_poly.pdbx_seq_one_letter_code
_entity_poly.pdbx_strand_id
1 'polypeptide(L)'
;MSTEDLKRISTHSHIKSLGLNSVGEPIDIECGVVGQYNAREACGIVVELVKNKKMAGRSVLFVGPMGSGKTALALALSKDIGCKTPFYTISGSEVFSTEVKKTEILQEALRKSILIRFKEIKEIYEGEVVDLNVIEFEDPIKFYKKTIKEIIITLKTNKGSKKIKLS
;
A
#
# COMPACT_ATOMS: atom_id res chain seq x y z
N MET A 1 -13.13 6.85 4.18
CA MET A 1 -13.65 6.42 2.87
C MET A 1 -12.58 5.57 2.21
N SER A 2 -12.67 4.26 2.39
CA SER A 2 -11.86 3.31 1.62
C SER A 2 -12.30 3.44 0.17
N THR A 3 -11.45 4.02 -0.67
CA THR A 3 -11.58 3.88 -2.11
C THR A 3 -11.43 2.40 -2.40
N GLU A 4 -12.53 1.68 -2.53
CA GLU A 4 -12.51 0.40 -3.24
C GLU A 4 -11.96 0.72 -4.62
N ASP A 5 -10.74 0.25 -4.88
CA ASP A 5 -10.09 0.40 -6.17
C ASP A 5 -11.09 0.01 -7.26
N LEU A 6 -11.44 0.96 -8.13
CA LEU A 6 -12.20 0.72 -9.36
C LEU A 6 -11.39 -0.23 -10.25
N LYS A 7 -11.36 -1.52 -9.92
CA LYS A 7 -10.72 -2.57 -10.69
C LYS A 7 -11.56 -2.82 -11.93
N ARG A 8 -11.26 -2.06 -12.99
CA ARG A 8 -11.69 -2.42 -14.34
C ARG A 8 -11.16 -3.82 -14.66
N ILE A 9 -12.02 -4.65 -15.25
CA ILE A 9 -11.66 -5.99 -15.71
C ILE A 9 -10.58 -5.84 -16.78
N SER A 10 -9.36 -6.28 -16.45
CA SER A 10 -8.20 -6.34 -17.35
C SER A 10 -7.96 -7.77 -17.80
N THR A 11 -7.29 -7.97 -18.92
CA THR A 11 -6.93 -9.29 -19.49
C THR A 11 -6.25 -10.22 -18.49
N HIS A 12 -5.57 -9.66 -17.48
CA HIS A 12 -4.85 -10.41 -16.44
C HIS A 12 -5.52 -10.32 -15.05
N SER A 13 -6.76 -9.85 -14.96
CA SER A 13 -7.49 -9.69 -13.69
C SER A 13 -7.81 -11.00 -12.97
N HIS A 14 -7.82 -12.12 -13.69
CA HIS A 14 -8.03 -13.47 -13.15
C HIS A 14 -6.83 -14.02 -12.35
N ILE A 15 -5.65 -13.40 -12.50
CA ILE A 15 -4.42 -13.84 -11.85
C ILE A 15 -4.39 -13.36 -10.41
N LYS A 16 -4.30 -14.32 -9.48
CA LYS A 16 -4.32 -14.07 -8.03
C LYS A 16 -2.98 -14.34 -7.36
N SER A 17 -2.21 -15.32 -7.82
CA SER A 17 -0.88 -15.69 -7.32
C SER A 17 -0.08 -16.46 -8.38
N LEU A 18 1.17 -16.83 -8.07
CA LEU A 18 1.94 -17.77 -8.88
C LEU A 18 1.45 -19.23 -8.75
N GLY A 19 0.53 -19.53 -7.81
CA GLY A 19 0.02 -20.88 -7.56
C GLY A 19 1.10 -21.88 -7.16
N LEU A 20 1.99 -21.49 -6.24
CA LEU A 20 3.04 -22.37 -5.72
C LEU A 20 2.59 -23.03 -4.42
N ASN A 21 3.00 -24.28 -4.21
CA ASN A 21 2.82 -24.97 -2.93
C ASN A 21 3.78 -24.41 -1.85
N SER A 22 3.70 -24.93 -0.63
CA SER A 22 4.57 -24.53 0.49
C SER A 22 6.07 -24.84 0.27
N VAL A 23 6.39 -25.74 -0.66
CA VAL A 23 7.76 -26.12 -1.01
C VAL A 23 8.33 -25.22 -2.13
N GLY A 24 7.47 -24.49 -2.84
CA GLY A 24 7.85 -23.63 -3.96
C GLY A 24 7.59 -24.23 -5.34
N GLU A 25 6.95 -25.40 -5.41
CA GLU A 25 6.62 -26.06 -6.67
C GLU A 25 5.27 -25.59 -7.23
N PRO A 26 5.17 -25.42 -8.57
CA PRO A 26 3.95 -24.97 -9.22
C PRO A 26 2.84 -26.03 -9.24
N ILE A 27 1.64 -25.63 -8.81
CA ILE A 27 0.43 -26.45 -8.89
C ILE A 27 -0.26 -26.20 -10.25
N ASP A 28 -0.74 -27.26 -10.90
CA ASP A 28 -1.22 -27.22 -12.30
C ASP A 28 -2.36 -26.24 -12.56
N ILE A 29 -3.40 -26.23 -11.72
CA ILE A 29 -4.61 -25.43 -11.92
C ILE A 29 -4.93 -24.67 -10.62
N GLU A 30 -4.13 -23.64 -10.35
CA GLU A 30 -4.33 -22.82 -9.16
C GLU A 30 -4.12 -21.34 -9.45
N CYS A 31 -4.96 -20.49 -8.84
CA CYS A 31 -4.80 -19.04 -8.76
C CYS A 31 -4.54 -18.26 -10.07
N GLY A 32 -4.92 -18.83 -11.22
CA GLY A 32 -5.03 -18.12 -12.49
C GLY A 32 -3.78 -18.16 -13.39
N VAL A 33 -2.68 -18.78 -12.97
CA VAL A 33 -1.52 -19.06 -13.84
C VAL A 33 -1.41 -20.56 -14.05
N VAL A 34 -1.42 -21.00 -15.31
CA VAL A 34 -1.40 -22.42 -15.70
C VAL A 34 -0.16 -22.71 -16.54
N GLY A 35 0.49 -23.85 -16.31
CA GLY A 35 1.72 -24.25 -16.98
C GLY A 35 2.93 -23.40 -16.56
N GLN A 36 3.90 -23.20 -17.46
CA GLN A 36 5.13 -22.42 -17.23
C GLN A 36 5.87 -22.80 -15.92
N TYR A 37 5.99 -24.12 -15.66
CA TYR A 37 6.47 -24.66 -14.39
C TYR A 37 7.80 -24.07 -13.93
N ASN A 38 8.84 -24.18 -14.77
CA ASN A 38 10.18 -23.67 -14.45
C ASN A 38 10.19 -22.15 -14.19
N ALA A 39 9.38 -21.39 -14.94
CA ALA A 39 9.31 -19.95 -14.77
C ALA A 39 8.57 -19.57 -13.47
N ARG A 40 7.53 -20.32 -13.08
CA ARG A 40 6.80 -20.11 -11.82
C ARG A 40 7.66 -20.46 -10.62
N GLU A 41 8.37 -21.57 -10.67
CA GLU A 41 9.33 -21.97 -9.63
C GLU A 41 10.44 -20.91 -9.47
N ALA A 42 11.04 -20.46 -10.57
CA ALA A 42 12.02 -19.38 -10.55
C ALA A 42 11.44 -18.07 -9.99
N CYS A 43 10.19 -17.73 -10.32
CA CYS A 43 9.49 -16.60 -9.72
C CYS A 43 9.31 -16.77 -8.20
N GLY A 44 9.03 -17.99 -7.74
CA GLY A 44 8.94 -18.32 -6.32
C GLY A 44 10.22 -17.99 -5.55
N ILE A 45 11.37 -18.38 -6.11
CA ILE A 45 12.69 -18.05 -5.56
C ILE A 45 12.88 -16.52 -5.51
N VAL A 46 12.48 -15.80 -6.57
CA VAL A 46 12.55 -14.32 -6.59
C VAL A 46 11.68 -13.71 -5.49
N VAL A 47 10.45 -14.19 -5.31
CA VAL A 47 9.55 -13.73 -4.23
C VAL A 47 10.20 -13.95 -2.86
N GLU A 48 10.82 -15.11 -2.64
CA GLU A 48 11.52 -15.40 -1.40
C GLU A 48 12.72 -14.48 -1.18
N LEU A 49 13.54 -14.24 -2.21
CA LEU A 49 14.66 -13.30 -2.14
C LEU A 49 14.20 -11.87 -1.83
N VAL A 50 13.07 -11.44 -2.40
CA VAL A 50 12.48 -10.13 -2.12
C VAL A 50 11.99 -10.06 -0.67
N LYS A 51 11.27 -11.08 -0.18
CA LYS A 51 10.80 -11.16 1.22
C LYS A 51 11.96 -11.17 2.21
N ASN A 52 13.05 -11.85 1.86
CA ASN A 52 14.29 -11.91 2.64
C ASN A 52 15.21 -10.69 2.44
N LYS A 53 14.81 -9.68 1.66
CA LYS A 53 15.58 -8.46 1.38
C LYS A 53 16.95 -8.70 0.72
N LYS A 54 17.14 -9.82 0.02
CA LYS A 54 18.39 -10.21 -0.67
C LYS A 54 18.42 -9.86 -2.17
N MET A 55 17.41 -9.14 -2.66
CA MET A 55 17.22 -8.81 -4.08
C MET A 55 17.52 -7.33 -4.43
N ALA A 56 18.14 -6.56 -3.53
CA ALA A 56 18.41 -5.14 -3.77
C ALA A 56 19.40 -4.93 -4.94
N GLY A 57 19.07 -4.00 -5.84
CA GLY A 57 19.93 -3.63 -6.98
C GLY A 57 20.02 -4.68 -8.10
N ARG A 58 19.14 -5.69 -8.09
CA ARG A 58 19.10 -6.76 -9.11
C ARG A 58 17.87 -6.60 -10.00
N SER A 59 18.00 -6.99 -11.26
CA SER A 59 16.90 -7.03 -12.22
C SER A 59 16.55 -8.47 -12.56
N VAL A 60 15.28 -8.68 -12.92
CA VAL A 60 14.78 -9.95 -13.48
C VAL A 60 14.23 -9.64 -14.87
N LEU A 61 14.65 -10.42 -15.86
CA LEU A 61 14.21 -10.27 -17.24
C LEU A 61 13.45 -11.51 -17.67
N PHE A 62 12.19 -11.32 -18.08
CA PHE A 62 11.38 -12.39 -18.68
C PHE A 62 11.58 -12.41 -20.20
N VAL A 63 12.06 -13.53 -20.74
CA VAL A 63 12.35 -13.71 -22.18
C VAL A 63 11.55 -14.89 -22.73
N GLY A 64 11.08 -14.77 -23.98
CA GLY A 64 10.44 -15.88 -24.71
C GLY A 64 9.60 -15.41 -25.90
N PRO A 65 8.87 -16.30 -26.59
CA PRO A 65 7.97 -15.97 -27.69
C PRO A 65 6.78 -15.09 -27.26
N MET A 66 6.10 -14.43 -28.21
CA MET A 66 4.83 -13.73 -27.90
C MET A 66 3.77 -14.70 -27.37
N GLY A 67 2.86 -14.23 -26.52
CA GLY A 67 1.78 -15.07 -25.95
C GLY A 67 2.18 -16.03 -24.83
N SER A 68 3.47 -16.16 -24.49
CA SER A 68 3.98 -17.06 -23.43
C SER A 68 3.68 -16.64 -21.99
N GLY A 69 2.87 -15.61 -21.76
CA GLY A 69 2.45 -15.22 -20.41
C GLY A 69 3.49 -14.45 -19.59
N LYS A 70 4.49 -13.80 -20.21
CA LYS A 70 5.49 -12.99 -19.49
C LYS A 70 4.88 -11.91 -18.59
N THR A 71 3.96 -11.11 -19.13
CA THR A 71 3.26 -10.06 -18.37
C THR A 71 2.37 -10.65 -17.29
N ALA A 72 1.76 -11.81 -17.57
CA ALA A 72 0.96 -12.55 -16.60
C ALA A 72 1.80 -13.04 -15.40
N LEU A 73 3.00 -13.58 -15.66
CA LEU A 73 3.94 -13.99 -14.62
C LEU A 73 4.43 -12.81 -13.78
N ALA A 74 4.75 -11.67 -14.41
CA ALA A 74 5.14 -10.45 -13.68
C ALA A 74 4.02 -9.95 -12.75
N LEU A 75 2.77 -10.02 -13.22
CA LEU A 75 1.61 -9.67 -12.39
C LEU A 75 1.42 -10.68 -11.24
N ALA A 76 1.52 -11.98 -11.51
CA ALA A 76 1.44 -13.02 -10.48
C ALA A 76 2.51 -12.83 -9.40
N LEU A 77 3.76 -12.58 -9.80
CA LEU A 77 4.87 -12.24 -8.90
C LEU A 77 4.52 -11.05 -8.00
N SER A 78 3.93 -9.98 -8.57
CA SER A 78 3.52 -8.81 -7.79
C SER A 78 2.48 -9.12 -6.71
N LYS A 79 1.58 -10.08 -6.98
CA LYS A 79 0.57 -10.50 -6.01
C LYS A 79 1.19 -11.28 -4.86
N ASP A 80 2.19 -12.12 -5.14
CA ASP A 80 2.81 -13.00 -4.13
C ASP A 80 3.83 -12.30 -3.23
N ILE A 81 4.41 -11.20 -3.70
CA ILE A 81 5.18 -10.28 -2.84
C ILE A 81 4.27 -9.66 -1.76
N GLY A 82 2.99 -9.47 -2.08
CA GLY A 82 1.92 -9.13 -1.14
C GLY A 82 1.47 -7.66 -1.19
N CYS A 83 0.21 -7.42 -0.80
CA CYS A 83 -0.47 -6.12 -0.93
C CYS A 83 0.17 -4.96 -0.16
N LYS A 84 1.05 -5.25 0.81
CA LYS A 84 1.73 -4.21 1.61
C LYS A 84 3.00 -3.68 0.95
N THR A 85 3.46 -4.30 -0.13
CA THR A 85 4.66 -3.90 -0.85
C THR A 85 4.22 -3.16 -2.13
N PRO A 86 4.69 -1.93 -2.37
CA PRO A 86 4.33 -1.17 -3.56
C PRO A 86 4.91 -1.88 -4.78
N PHE A 87 4.10 -2.02 -5.82
CA PHE A 87 4.51 -2.54 -7.10
C PHE A 87 4.11 -1.52 -8.17
N TYR A 88 5.09 -1.01 -8.92
CA TYR A 88 4.89 0.01 -9.92
C TYR A 88 5.08 -0.58 -11.31
N THR A 89 4.06 -0.47 -12.16
CA THR A 89 4.12 -0.87 -13.56
C THR A 89 4.26 0.36 -14.44
N ILE A 90 5.25 0.36 -15.32
CA ILE A 90 5.48 1.44 -16.29
C ILE A 90 5.58 0.84 -17.69
N SER A 91 4.92 1.45 -18.66
CA SER A 91 5.11 1.11 -20.07
C SER A 91 6.36 1.81 -20.60
N GLY A 92 7.13 1.13 -21.45
CA GLY A 92 8.32 1.75 -22.07
C GLY A 92 7.98 3.02 -22.85
N SER A 93 6.79 3.10 -23.43
CA SER A 93 6.28 4.30 -24.13
C SER A 93 6.05 5.49 -23.20
N GLU A 94 5.70 5.26 -21.93
CA GLU A 94 5.48 6.32 -20.93
C GLU A 94 6.79 7.02 -20.54
N VAL A 95 7.94 6.37 -20.74
CA VAL A 95 9.26 6.96 -20.48
C VAL A 95 9.63 8.01 -21.53
N PHE A 96 9.05 7.95 -22.73
CA PHE A 96 9.30 8.90 -23.80
C PHE A 96 8.30 10.05 -23.73
N SER A 97 8.65 11.11 -23.00
CA SER A 97 7.90 12.37 -22.94
C SER A 97 8.66 13.52 -23.59
N THR A 98 7.93 14.48 -24.17
CA THR A 98 8.47 15.74 -24.67
C THR A 98 8.60 16.79 -23.57
N GLU A 99 7.81 16.69 -22.50
CA GLU A 99 7.73 17.69 -21.43
C GLU A 99 8.72 17.39 -20.29
N VAL A 100 8.90 16.10 -19.98
CA VAL A 100 9.71 15.64 -18.84
C VAL A 100 10.90 14.83 -19.31
N LYS A 101 12.06 15.01 -18.66
CA LYS A 101 13.27 14.26 -18.98
C LYS A 101 13.09 12.77 -18.68
N LYS A 102 13.55 11.91 -19.60
CA LYS A 102 13.51 10.44 -19.46
C LYS A 102 14.09 9.94 -18.12
N THR A 103 15.17 10.57 -17.65
CA THR A 103 15.83 10.23 -16.38
C THR A 103 14.96 10.51 -15.17
N GLU A 104 14.15 11.57 -15.22
CA GLU A 104 13.28 11.99 -14.12
C GLU A 104 12.11 11.03 -13.96
N ILE A 105 11.50 10.62 -15.08
CA ILE A 105 10.44 9.59 -15.09
C ILE A 105 10.95 8.27 -14.49
N LEU A 106 12.15 7.84 -14.85
CA LEU A 106 12.76 6.64 -14.28
C LEU A 106 13.07 6.78 -12.79
N GLN A 107 13.61 7.93 -12.36
CA GLN A 107 13.86 8.19 -10.94
C GLN A 107 12.56 8.20 -10.13
N GLU A 108 11.51 8.81 -10.67
CA GLU A 108 10.19 8.83 -10.03
C GLU A 108 9.62 7.42 -9.90
N ALA A 109 9.67 6.61 -10.97
CA ALA A 109 9.24 5.21 -10.94
C ALA A 109 9.99 4.39 -9.87
N LEU A 110 11.30 4.60 -9.75
CA LEU A 110 12.11 3.96 -8.71
C LEU A 110 11.72 4.41 -7.31
N ARG A 111 11.51 5.73 -7.08
CA ARG A 111 11.07 6.26 -5.78
C ARG A 111 9.70 5.72 -5.38
N LYS A 112 8.75 5.64 -6.33
CA LYS A 112 7.40 5.07 -6.13
C LYS A 112 7.42 3.57 -5.79
N SER A 113 8.48 2.86 -6.18
CA SER A 113 8.61 1.41 -5.95
C SER A 113 9.25 1.05 -4.61
N ILE A 114 9.74 2.04 -3.83
CA ILE A 114 10.43 1.81 -2.56
C ILE A 114 9.44 1.99 -1.39
N LEU A 115 9.34 0.97 -0.53
CA LEU A 115 8.52 1.03 0.67
C LEU A 115 9.31 1.55 1.87
N ILE A 116 8.81 2.60 2.51
CA ILE A 116 9.26 3.08 3.81
C ILE A 116 8.15 2.81 4.83
N ARG A 117 8.47 2.12 5.92
CA ARG A 117 7.52 1.88 7.03
C ARG A 117 7.98 2.65 8.25
N PHE A 118 7.13 3.57 8.70
CA PHE A 118 7.31 4.26 9.98
C PHE A 118 6.28 3.74 10.98
N LYS A 119 6.68 3.62 12.25
CA LYS A 119 5.79 3.31 13.36
C LYS A 119 5.67 4.56 14.20
N GLU A 120 4.49 5.17 14.20
CA GLU A 120 4.18 6.30 15.06
C GLU A 120 3.44 5.79 16.31
N ILE A 121 3.85 6.24 17.50
CA ILE A 121 3.16 5.95 18.75
C ILE A 121 2.23 7.13 19.03
N LYS A 122 0.92 6.88 19.09
CA LYS A 122 -0.08 7.88 19.46
C LYS A 122 -0.73 7.47 20.77
N GLU A 123 -0.88 8.42 21.67
CA GLU A 123 -1.76 8.25 22.82
C GLU A 123 -3.21 8.38 22.36
N ILE A 124 -4.00 7.34 22.59
CA ILE A 124 -5.43 7.32 22.25
C ILE A 124 -6.19 7.22 23.56
N TYR A 125 -7.16 8.12 23.73
CA TYR A 125 -8.07 8.13 24.86
C TYR A 125 -9.44 7.64 24.40
N GLU A 126 -9.87 6.49 24.91
CA GLU A 126 -11.18 5.89 24.61
C GLU A 126 -12.04 5.85 25.88
N GLY A 127 -13.30 6.23 25.75
CA GLY A 127 -14.27 6.20 26.85
C GLY A 127 -15.58 6.88 26.45
N GLU A 128 -16.61 6.68 27.27
CA GLU A 128 -17.89 7.37 27.12
C GLU A 128 -17.77 8.83 27.56
N VAL A 129 -18.31 9.76 26.78
CA VAL A 129 -18.33 11.18 27.15
C VAL A 129 -19.43 11.39 28.19
N VAL A 130 -19.04 11.73 29.42
CA VAL A 130 -19.99 11.99 30.52
C VAL A 130 -20.25 13.48 30.69
N ASP A 131 -19.25 14.31 30.41
CA ASP A 131 -19.36 15.76 30.60
C ASP A 131 -18.48 16.49 29.59
N LEU A 132 -18.95 17.64 29.10
CA LEU A 132 -18.29 18.48 28.12
C LEU A 132 -18.49 19.94 28.49
N ASN A 133 -17.38 20.60 28.85
CA ASN A 133 -17.38 22.01 29.20
C ASN A 133 -16.63 22.82 28.15
N VAL A 134 -17.29 23.79 27.54
CA VAL A 134 -16.72 24.71 26.55
C VAL A 134 -16.40 26.03 27.21
N ILE A 135 -15.14 26.46 27.13
CA ILE A 135 -14.70 27.77 27.60
C ILE A 135 -14.61 28.68 26.38
N GLU A 136 -15.55 29.61 26.30
CA GLU A 136 -15.59 30.64 25.25
C GLU A 136 -14.80 31.87 25.68
N PHE A 137 -14.12 32.51 24.74
CA PHE A 137 -13.50 33.81 24.93
C PHE A 137 -14.13 34.84 24.00
N GLU A 138 -14.39 36.03 24.53
CA GLU A 138 -14.86 37.17 23.76
C GLU A 138 -13.65 38.03 23.37
N ASP A 139 -13.34 38.06 22.07
CA ASP A 139 -12.29 38.92 21.54
C ASP A 139 -12.75 40.38 21.61
N PRO A 140 -12.00 41.28 22.28
CA PRO A 140 -12.40 42.69 22.44
C PRO A 140 -12.52 43.46 21.10
N ILE A 141 -12.04 42.88 19.99
CA ILE A 141 -12.03 43.49 18.65
C ILE A 141 -13.18 42.94 17.76
N LYS A 142 -13.73 41.76 18.07
CA LYS A 142 -14.80 41.11 17.28
C LYS A 142 -16.06 40.99 18.12
N PHE A 143 -16.86 42.05 18.14
CA PHE A 143 -18.06 42.21 18.99
C PHE A 143 -19.19 41.19 18.74
N TYR A 144 -19.09 40.31 17.73
CA TYR A 144 -20.21 39.43 17.32
C TYR A 144 -19.86 37.95 17.15
N LYS A 145 -18.64 37.51 17.48
CA LYS A 145 -18.31 36.08 17.32
C LYS A 145 -17.47 35.59 18.49
N LYS A 146 -18.11 34.84 19.40
CA LYS A 146 -17.43 34.11 20.47
C LYS A 146 -16.53 33.05 19.85
N THR A 147 -15.26 33.06 20.25
CA THR A 147 -14.28 32.08 19.79
C THR A 147 -14.10 31.05 20.90
N ILE A 148 -14.24 29.76 20.58
CA ILE A 148 -13.99 28.68 21.55
C ILE A 148 -12.50 28.68 21.85
N LYS A 149 -12.14 28.83 23.13
CA LYS A 149 -10.74 28.86 23.59
C LYS A 149 -10.27 27.50 24.06
N GLU A 150 -11.15 26.73 24.70
CA GLU A 150 -10.79 25.45 25.28
C GLU A 150 -12.02 24.57 25.48
N ILE A 151 -11.88 23.26 25.25
CA ILE A 151 -12.92 22.27 25.54
C ILE A 151 -12.36 21.27 26.55
N ILE A 152 -13.03 21.11 27.68
CA ILE A 152 -12.69 20.11 28.70
C ILE A 152 -13.71 18.98 28.59
N ILE A 153 -13.25 17.79 28.23
CA ILE A 153 -14.07 16.59 28.10
C ILE A 153 -13.76 15.65 29.26
N THR A 154 -14.79 15.12 29.90
CA THR A 154 -14.67 14.04 30.89
C THR A 154 -15.06 12.71 30.24
N LEU A 155 -14.09 11.83 30.05
CA LEU A 155 -14.31 10.46 29.58
C LEU A 155 -14.45 9.51 30.77
N LYS A 156 -15.39 8.57 30.69
CA LYS A 156 -15.58 7.51 31.68
C LYS A 156 -15.39 6.13 31.05
N THR A 157 -14.79 5.24 31.82
CA THR A 157 -14.58 3.83 31.48
C THR A 157 -14.94 2.97 32.70
N ASN A 158 -14.98 1.65 32.53
CA ASN A 158 -15.21 0.71 33.63
C ASN A 158 -14.15 0.79 34.75
N LYS A 159 -12.98 1.36 34.46
CA LYS A 159 -11.86 1.50 35.41
C LYS A 159 -11.80 2.87 36.09
N GLY A 160 -12.60 3.84 35.66
CA GLY A 160 -12.61 5.19 36.21
C GLY A 160 -12.88 6.27 35.16
N SER A 161 -12.83 7.54 35.58
CA SER A 161 -13.00 8.70 34.73
C SER A 161 -11.71 9.51 34.58
N LYS A 162 -11.53 10.14 33.43
CA LYS A 162 -10.38 11.00 33.11
C LYS A 162 -10.86 12.27 32.42
N LYS A 163 -10.40 13.43 32.90
CA LYS A 163 -10.63 14.72 32.26
C LYS A 163 -9.50 15.02 31.29
N ILE A 164 -9.87 15.46 30.09
CA ILE A 164 -8.95 15.78 28.99
C ILE A 164 -9.25 17.19 28.53
N LYS A 165 -8.19 17.96 28.35
CA LYS A 165 -8.23 19.32 27.83
C LYS A 165 -7.88 19.29 26.35
N LEU A 166 -8.79 19.77 25.52
CA LEU A 166 -8.59 20.00 24.09
C LEU A 166 -8.44 21.51 23.89
N SER A 167 -7.24 21.93 23.50
CA SER A 167 -6.89 23.30 23.13
C SER A 167 -7.04 23.52 21.64
#